data_AF-A0A2V8IWY6-F1
#
_entry.id   AF-A0A2V8IWY6-F1
#
_cell.length_a   1.000
_cell.length_b   1.000
_cell.length_c   1.000
_cell.angle_alpha   90.00
_cell.angle_beta   90.00
_cell.angle_gamma   90.00
#
_symmetry.space_group_name_H-M   'P 1'
#
loop_
_entity.id
_entity.type
_entity.pdbx_description
1 polymer ?
#
loop_
_entity_poly.entity_id
_entity_poly.type
_entity_poly.pdbx_seq_one_letter_code
_entity_poly.pdbx_strand_id
1 'polypeptide(L)'
;RRDRRWGFPHSDQLRVEEKYRRIGYDTLEATLTIIDPKVFKKPWTTTGKIRMSVGTELGEYLCVHSDNDLFNQQYVIPAAGGKQ
;
A
#
# COMPACT_ATOMS: atom_id res chain seq x y z
N ARG A 1 -0.87 17.36 7.49
CA ARG A 1 -1.79 18.09 6.59
C ARG A 1 -3.07 17.26 6.47
N ARG A 2 -4.24 17.90 6.63
CA ARG A 2 -5.57 17.32 6.87
C ARG A 2 -6.35 16.89 5.59
N ASP A 3 -5.68 16.79 4.45
CA ASP A 3 -6.26 16.54 3.12
C ASP A 3 -6.06 15.11 2.58
N ARG A 4 -5.33 14.25 3.28
CA ARG A 4 -5.03 12.86 2.86
C ARG A 4 -6.15 11.84 3.12
N ARG A 5 -7.40 12.29 3.22
CA ARG A 5 -8.54 11.41 3.58
C ARG A 5 -8.87 10.35 2.52
N TRP A 6 -8.35 10.51 1.30
CA TRP A 6 -8.70 9.71 0.13
C TRP A 6 -7.52 8.88 -0.42
N GLY A 7 -6.43 8.76 0.34
CA GLY A 7 -5.21 8.11 -0.11
C GLY A 7 -4.25 9.05 -0.84
N PHE A 8 -3.20 8.46 -1.44
CA PHE A 8 -2.27 9.19 -2.31
C PHE A 8 -2.74 9.06 -3.75
N PRO A 9 -2.91 10.17 -4.48
CA PRO A 9 -3.18 10.10 -5.92
C PRO A 9 -2.02 9.38 -6.61
N HIS A 10 -2.32 8.64 -7.67
CA HIS A 10 -1.33 8.06 -8.57
C HIS A 10 -1.76 8.33 -10.02
N SER A 11 -0.79 8.39 -10.92
CA SER A 11 -1.02 8.54 -12.35
C SER A 11 -0.91 7.20 -13.08
N ASP A 12 -1.21 7.25 -14.38
CA ASP A 12 -0.92 6.19 -15.35
C ASP A 12 0.58 5.91 -15.53
N GLN A 13 1.44 6.77 -15.00
CA GLN A 13 2.90 6.64 -15.04
C GLN A 13 3.49 6.15 -13.72
N LEU A 14 2.66 5.72 -12.76
CA LEU A 14 3.13 5.14 -11.51
C LEU A 14 3.96 3.88 -11.80
N ARG A 15 5.19 3.86 -11.29
CA ARG A 15 6.01 2.67 -11.14
C ARG A 15 6.31 2.46 -9.67
N VAL A 16 6.08 1.24 -9.21
CA VAL A 16 6.45 0.78 -7.86
C VAL A 16 7.61 -0.19 -7.99
N GLU A 17 8.68 0.06 -7.25
CA GLU A 17 9.79 -0.89 -7.10
C GLU A 17 9.79 -1.45 -5.68
N GLU A 18 9.63 -2.77 -5.58
CA GLU A 18 9.57 -3.49 -4.32
C GLU A 18 10.80 -4.39 -4.19
N LYS A 19 11.55 -4.23 -3.09
CA LYS A 19 12.72 -5.04 -2.77
C LYS A 19 12.49 -5.75 -1.46
N TYR A 20 12.36 -7.07 -1.54
CA TYR A 20 12.16 -7.95 -0.38
C TYR A 20 13.48 -8.63 -0.01
N ARG A 21 13.85 -8.55 1.27
CA ARG A 21 15.05 -9.17 1.81
C ARG A 21 14.73 -9.87 3.12
N ARG A 22 14.90 -11.19 3.15
CA ARG A 22 14.75 -11.96 4.40
C ARG A 22 15.98 -11.71 5.27
N ILE A 23 15.79 -11.01 6.39
CA ILE A 23 16.87 -10.60 7.32
C ILE A 23 16.96 -11.50 8.56
N GLY A 24 15.99 -12.39 8.75
CA GLY A 24 15.96 -13.37 9.82
C GLY A 24 14.99 -14.51 9.50
N TYR A 25 14.89 -15.47 10.41
CA TYR A 25 14.01 -16.63 10.24
C TYR A 25 12.53 -16.21 10.13
N ASP A 26 12.11 -15.26 10.97
CA ASP A 26 10.74 -14.77 11.08
C ASP A 26 10.57 -13.33 10.57
N THR A 27 11.59 -12.76 9.93
CA THR A 27 11.60 -11.32 9.61
C THR A 27 11.99 -11.07 8.16
N LEU A 28 11.05 -10.49 7.41
CA LEU A 28 11.23 -9.97 6.06
C LEU A 28 11.32 -8.44 6.12
N GLU A 29 12.33 -7.88 5.48
CA GLU A 29 12.41 -6.44 5.25
C GLU A 29 11.91 -6.15 3.83
N ALA A 30 10.94 -5.25 3.73
CA ALA A 30 10.38 -4.80 2.46
C ALA A 30 10.72 -3.32 2.28
N THR A 31 11.42 -3.01 1.18
CA THR A 31 11.69 -1.63 0.76
C THR A 31 10.84 -1.31 -0.45
N LEU A 32 10.07 -0.24 -0.36
CA LEU A 32 9.16 0.24 -1.40
C LEU A 32 9.65 1.58 -1.92
N THR A 33 9.84 1.70 -3.22
CA THR A 33 10.15 2.96 -3.90
C THR A 33 9.01 3.33 -4.85
N ILE A 34 8.42 4.50 -4.61
CA ILE A 34 7.34 5.05 -5.43
C ILE A 34 7.92 6.06 -6.42
N ILE A 35 7.71 5.79 -7.71
CA ILE A 35 8.17 6.61 -8.83
C ILE A 35 6.94 7.04 -9.62
N ASP A 36 6.50 8.29 -9.43
CA ASP A 36 5.41 8.88 -10.20
C ASP A 36 5.73 10.35 -10.48
N PRO A 37 6.25 10.68 -11.68
CA PRO A 37 6.69 12.04 -12.00
C PRO A 37 5.54 13.03 -12.18
N LYS A 38 4.31 12.55 -12.43
CA LYS A 38 3.12 13.41 -12.56
C LYS A 38 2.57 13.83 -11.19
N VAL A 39 2.78 13.00 -10.16
CA VAL A 39 2.25 13.25 -8.81
C VAL A 39 3.31 13.76 -7.85
N PHE A 40 4.50 13.16 -7.84
CA PHE A 40 5.56 13.47 -6.88
C PHE A 40 6.74 14.15 -7.56
N LYS A 41 7.28 15.19 -6.91
CA LYS A 41 8.46 15.93 -7.42
C LYS A 41 9.73 15.10 -7.53
N LYS A 42 9.81 14.00 -6.77
CA LYS A 42 10.92 13.05 -6.76
C LYS A 42 10.44 11.69 -6.30
N PRO A 43 11.10 10.60 -6.72
CA PRO A 43 10.88 9.29 -6.11
C PRO A 43 11.08 9.35 -4.60
N TRP A 44 10.31 8.56 -3.88
CA TRP A 44 10.47 8.42 -2.44
C TRP A 44 10.45 6.95 -2.05
N THR A 45 11.19 6.64 -0.97
CA THR A 45 11.42 5.28 -0.52
C THR A 45 11.01 5.14 0.94
N THR A 46 10.37 4.03 1.27
CA THR A 46 10.07 3.62 2.65
C THR A 46 10.47 2.18 2.87
N THR A 47 10.84 1.84 4.10
CA THR A 47 11.23 0.48 4.48
C THR A 47 10.43 0.02 5.69
N GLY A 48 9.87 -1.18 5.59
CA GLY A 48 9.10 -1.83 6.64
C GLY A 48 9.65 -3.21 6.98
N LYS A 49 9.35 -3.67 8.19
CA LYS A 49 9.61 -5.04 8.64
C LYS A 49 8.30 -5.79 8.77
N ILE A 50 8.26 -6.98 8.20
CA ILE A 50 7.13 -7.89 8.21
C ILE A 50 7.54 -9.11 9.02
N ARG A 51 6.75 -9.44 10.04
CA ARG A 51 6.90 -10.67 10.81
C ARG A 51 6.22 -11.81 10.07
N MET A 52 6.94 -12.89 9.84
CA MET A 52 6.46 -14.08 9.14
C MET A 52 6.35 -15.25 10.10
N SER A 53 5.23 -15.94 10.07
CA SER A 53 5.04 -17.20 10.77
C SER A 53 5.58 -18.36 9.93
N VAL A 54 5.86 -19.49 10.58
CA VAL A 54 6.32 -20.69 9.89
C VAL A 54 5.25 -21.16 8.91
N GLY A 55 5.63 -21.40 7.65
CA GLY A 55 4.71 -21.78 6.57
C GLY A 55 3.93 -20.62 5.94
N THR A 56 4.20 -19.37 6.32
CA THR A 56 3.67 -18.20 5.62
C THR A 56 4.38 -17.99 4.28
N GLU A 57 3.61 -17.97 3.20
CA GLU A 57 4.05 -17.59 1.88
C GLU A 57 3.62 -16.15 1.53
N LEU A 58 4.35 -15.50 0.62
CA LEU A 58 3.94 -14.22 0.06
C LEU A 58 2.76 -14.46 -0.89
N GLY A 59 1.55 -14.18 -0.40
CA GLY A 59 0.34 -14.21 -1.21
C GLY A 59 0.18 -12.93 -2.03
N GLU A 60 -0.31 -13.07 -3.25
CA GLU A 60 -0.85 -11.96 -4.02
C GLU A 60 -2.33 -11.80 -3.69
N TYR A 61 -2.75 -10.58 -3.39
CA TYR A 61 -4.16 -10.27 -3.17
C TYR A 61 -4.76 -9.75 -4.48
N LEU A 62 -5.61 -10.55 -5.10
CA LEU A 62 -6.38 -10.10 -6.26
C LEU A 62 -7.48 -9.16 -5.77
N CYS A 63 -7.51 -7.94 -6.29
CA CYS A 63 -8.56 -7.00 -5.97
C CYS A 63 -9.89 -7.48 -6.59
N VAL A 64 -10.79 -8.01 -5.78
CA VAL A 64 -12.17 -8.32 -6.17
C VAL A 64 -13.04 -7.09 -5.89
N HIS A 65 -13.96 -6.77 -6.80
CA HIS A 65 -14.80 -5.56 -6.68
C HIS A 65 -15.56 -5.51 -5.34
N SER A 66 -16.04 -6.65 -4.84
CA SER A 66 -16.69 -6.77 -3.52
C SER A 66 -15.79 -6.29 -2.37
N ASP A 67 -14.49 -6.53 -2.47
CA ASP A 67 -13.54 -6.16 -1.40
C ASP A 67 -13.24 -4.67 -1.44
N ASN A 68 -13.21 -4.08 -2.64
CA ASN A 68 -13.15 -2.64 -2.81
C ASN A 68 -14.42 -1.96 -2.26
N ASP A 69 -15.59 -2.53 -2.49
CA ASP A 69 -16.85 -2.02 -1.92
C ASP A 69 -16.83 -2.04 -0.39
N LEU A 70 -16.39 -3.17 0.20
CA LEU A 70 -16.22 -3.29 1.65
C LEU A 70 -15.17 -2.29 2.18
N PHE A 71 -14.03 -2.17 1.52
CA PHE A 71 -12.99 -1.19 1.87
C PHE A 71 -13.54 0.24 1.83
N ASN A 72 -14.30 0.57 0.80
CA ASN A 72 -14.90 1.89 0.65
C ASN A 72 -15.92 2.17 1.77
N GLN A 73 -16.79 1.21 2.08
CA GLN A 73 -17.78 1.33 3.15
C GLN A 73 -17.14 1.45 4.54
N GLN A 74 -16.04 0.73 4.78
CA GLN A 74 -15.40 0.66 6.08
C GLN A 74 -14.43 1.82 6.33
N TYR A 75 -13.68 2.24 5.30
CA TYR A 75 -12.58 3.18 5.46
C TYR A 75 -12.78 4.48 4.70
N VAL A 76 -13.23 4.43 3.44
CA VAL A 76 -13.25 5.61 2.56
C VAL A 76 -14.45 6.52 2.81
N ILE A 77 -15.67 5.99 2.81
CA ILE A 77 -16.92 6.75 3.02
C ILE A 77 -16.95 7.41 4.41
N PRO A 78 -16.60 6.71 5.52
CA PRO A 78 -16.54 7.35 6.83
C PRO A 78 -15.45 8.43 6.92
N ALA A 79 -14.26 8.20 6.35
CA ALA A 79 -13.18 9.18 6.32
C ALA A 79 -13.55 10.43 5.50
N ALA A 80 -14.39 10.25 4.48
CA ALA A 80 -14.97 11.32 3.67
C ALA A 80 -16.02 12.17 4.39
N GLY A 81 -16.54 11.68 5.52
CA GLY A 81 -17.70 12.28 6.18
C GLY A 81 -19.04 11.90 5.52
N GLY A 82 -19.05 10.90 4.63
CA GLY A 82 -20.27 10.27 4.18
C GLY A 82 -20.87 9.44 5.31
N LYS A 83 -22.18 9.56 5.53
CA LYS A 83 -22.90 8.63 6.41
C LYS A 83 -23.16 7.35 5.62
N GLN A 84 -22.98 6.20 6.27
CA GLN A 84 -23.48 4.92 5.77
C GLN A 84 -24.99 4.98 5.55
#